data_AF-A0A260ZMM6-F1
#
_entry.id   AF-A0A260ZMM6-F1
#
_cell.length_a   1.000
_cell.length_b   1.000
_cell.length_c   1.000
_cell.angle_alpha   90.00
_cell.angle_beta   90.00
_cell.angle_gamma   90.00
#
_symmetry.space_group_name_H-M   'P 1'
#
loop_
_entity.id
_entity.type
_entity.pdbx_description
1 polymer ?
#
loop_
_entity_poly.entity_id
_entity_poly.type
_entity_poly.pdbx_seq_one_letter_code
_entity_poly.pdbx_strand_id
1 'polypeptide(L)'
;MRSMDGCRTLPPEQADDHNPLPTDFHVEDNFPYSEILKLLAPSECKILRAEFDTKERDIFVKELEARVKVLWPNSSFSSVSCGNHVRESKCERAIVFSSESNDCGEWLGKWFTGCVVVFCDHKHVLA
;
A
#
# COMPACT_ATOMS: atom_id res chain seq x y z
N MET A 1 36.46 -2.83 36.51
CA MET A 1 35.31 -3.76 36.39
C MET A 1 34.04 -2.94 36.57
N ARG A 2 33.26 -2.70 35.51
CA ARG A 2 31.94 -2.04 35.61
C ARG A 2 30.87 -3.09 35.31
N SER A 3 29.92 -3.22 36.24
CA SER A 3 28.82 -4.19 36.23
C SER A 3 28.05 -4.14 34.92
N MET A 4 27.88 -5.30 34.29
CA MET A 4 26.87 -5.56 33.28
C MET A 4 25.60 -6.03 34.02
N ASP A 5 24.74 -5.09 34.39
CA ASP A 5 23.39 -5.41 34.89
C ASP A 5 22.38 -4.59 34.09
N GLY A 6 21.82 -5.24 33.07
CA GLY A 6 20.86 -4.63 32.16
C GLY A 6 19.93 -5.67 31.55
N CYS A 7 19.66 -6.77 32.24
CA CYS A 7 18.49 -7.58 31.92
C CYS A 7 17.27 -6.76 32.38
N ARG A 8 16.64 -6.03 31.47
CA ARG A 8 15.37 -5.35 31.71
C ARG A 8 14.32 -6.41 31.99
N THR A 9 14.11 -6.72 33.26
CA THR A 9 12.88 -7.34 33.74
C THR A 9 11.74 -6.43 33.34
N LEU A 10 10.86 -6.92 32.48
CA LEU A 10 9.57 -6.26 32.25
C LEU A 10 8.86 -6.13 33.61
N PRO A 11 8.17 -5.02 33.88
CA PRO A 11 7.39 -4.89 35.10
C PRO A 11 6.40 -6.06 35.18
N PRO A 12 6.09 -6.55 36.40
CA PRO A 12 5.05 -7.56 36.56
C PRO A 12 3.74 -7.06 35.96
N GLU A 13 3.05 -7.94 35.23
CA GLU A 13 1.72 -7.71 34.66
C GLU A 13 0.82 -7.06 35.72
N GLN A 14 0.19 -5.95 35.35
CA GLN A 14 -0.68 -5.19 36.22
C GLN A 14 -2.08 -5.81 36.22
N ALA A 15 -2.86 -5.59 37.29
CA ALA A 15 -4.23 -6.11 37.38
C ALA A 15 -5.12 -5.64 36.20
N ASP A 16 -4.82 -4.45 35.66
CA ASP A 16 -5.53 -3.87 34.53
C ASP A 16 -5.26 -4.60 33.19
N ASP A 17 -4.17 -5.36 33.09
CA ASP A 17 -3.85 -6.16 31.89
C ASP A 17 -4.78 -7.38 31.75
N HIS A 18 -5.51 -7.73 32.83
CA HIS A 18 -6.54 -8.77 32.81
C HIS A 18 -7.93 -8.26 32.39
N ASN A 19 -8.10 -6.95 32.24
CA ASN A 19 -9.39 -6.40 31.83
C ASN A 19 -9.65 -6.77 30.36
N PRO A 20 -10.78 -7.43 30.04
CA PRO A 20 -11.12 -7.72 28.66
C PRO A 20 -11.25 -6.40 27.90
N LEU A 21 -10.55 -6.31 26.78
CA LEU A 21 -10.70 -5.17 25.88
C LEU A 21 -12.17 -5.10 25.44
N PRO A 22 -12.80 -3.92 25.47
CA PRO A 22 -14.16 -3.75 24.98
C PRO A 22 -14.23 -4.17 23.51
N THR A 23 -14.98 -5.24 23.23
CA THR A 23 -15.15 -5.81 21.88
C THR A 23 -16.39 -5.28 21.15
N ASP A 24 -17.18 -4.42 21.80
CA ASP A 24 -18.49 -3.96 21.32
C ASP A 24 -18.40 -2.76 20.35
N PHE A 25 -17.34 -2.73 19.53
CA PHE A 25 -17.19 -1.76 18.46
C PHE A 25 -17.58 -2.41 17.14
N HIS A 26 -18.84 -2.22 16.74
CA HIS A 26 -19.30 -2.61 15.42
C HIS A 26 -18.94 -1.48 14.43
N VAL A 27 -17.87 -1.68 13.68
CA VAL A 27 -17.54 -0.83 12.53
C VAL A 27 -18.16 -1.47 11.30
N GLU A 28 -19.18 -0.83 10.73
CA GLU A 28 -19.72 -1.26 9.42
C GLU A 28 -18.69 -0.95 8.33
N ASP A 29 -17.93 -1.98 7.96
CA ASP A 29 -16.99 -1.90 6.86
C ASP A 29 -17.71 -2.06 5.53
N ASN A 30 -18.17 -0.94 4.99
CA ASN A 30 -18.82 -0.85 3.69
C ASN A 30 -17.82 -0.73 2.53
N PHE A 31 -16.53 -1.02 2.75
CA PHE A 31 -15.53 -0.89 1.70
C PHE A 31 -15.65 -2.03 0.68
N PRO A 32 -15.71 -1.75 -0.64
CA PRO A 32 -15.93 -2.76 -1.66
C PRO A 32 -14.63 -3.49 -2.04
N TYR A 33 -14.14 -4.37 -1.16
CA TYR A 33 -12.88 -5.12 -1.36
C TYR A 33 -12.83 -5.93 -2.67
N SER A 34 -13.97 -6.40 -3.16
CA SER A 34 -14.05 -7.13 -4.44
C SER A 34 -13.67 -6.29 -5.65
N GLU A 35 -13.78 -4.97 -5.56
CA GLU A 35 -13.41 -4.06 -6.65
C GLU A 35 -11.90 -3.82 -6.70
N ILE A 36 -11.19 -4.01 -5.58
CA ILE A 36 -9.74 -3.90 -5.53
C ILE A 36 -9.10 -4.96 -6.46
N LEU A 37 -9.56 -6.20 -6.38
CA LEU A 37 -9.05 -7.32 -7.19
C LEU A 37 -9.23 -7.12 -8.71
N LYS A 38 -10.06 -6.14 -9.12
CA LYS A 38 -10.33 -5.81 -10.52
C LYS A 38 -9.50 -4.63 -11.03
N LEU A 39 -8.73 -3.98 -10.15
CA LEU A 39 -7.94 -2.80 -10.53
C LEU A 39 -6.81 -3.16 -11.49
N LEU A 40 -6.15 -4.29 -11.28
CA LEU A 40 -5.02 -4.72 -12.08
C LEU A 40 -5.12 -6.21 -12.44
N ALA A 41 -5.29 -6.51 -13.72
CA ALA A 41 -5.31 -7.90 -14.17
C ALA A 41 -3.88 -8.45 -14.33
N PRO A 42 -3.66 -9.77 -14.14
CA PRO A 42 -2.37 -10.40 -14.33
C PRO A 42 -1.73 -10.17 -15.71
N SER A 43 -2.55 -10.07 -16.77
CA SER A 43 -2.08 -9.76 -18.13
C SER A 43 -1.60 -8.32 -18.26
N GLU A 44 -2.23 -7.37 -17.56
CA GLU A 44 -1.93 -5.94 -17.63
C GLU A 44 -0.62 -5.58 -16.91
N CYS A 45 -0.20 -6.38 -15.92
CA CYS A 45 1.09 -6.23 -15.27
C CYS A 45 2.26 -6.22 -16.26
N LYS A 46 2.20 -7.01 -17.34
CA LYS A 46 3.27 -7.02 -18.34
C LYS A 46 3.50 -5.64 -18.99
N ILE A 47 2.44 -4.83 -19.10
CA ILE A 47 2.49 -3.47 -19.66
C ILE A 47 3.28 -2.55 -18.73
N LEU A 48 3.08 -2.67 -17.41
CA LEU A 48 3.83 -1.88 -16.42
C LEU A 48 5.33 -2.21 -16.38
N ARG A 49 5.70 -3.45 -16.74
CA ARG A 49 7.10 -3.91 -16.83
C ARG A 49 7.79 -3.54 -18.15
N ALA A 50 7.04 -3.12 -19.16
CA ALA A 50 7.60 -2.86 -20.48
C ALA A 50 8.62 -1.71 -20.42
N GLU A 51 9.89 -2.02 -20.67
CA GLU A 51 10.99 -1.04 -20.66
C GLU A 51 10.97 -0.12 -21.89
N PHE A 52 10.41 -0.59 -23.02
CA PHE A 52 10.62 0.03 -24.33
C PHE A 52 9.42 0.80 -24.89
N ASP A 53 8.18 0.42 -24.58
CA ASP A 53 6.99 1.12 -25.10
C ASP A 53 6.33 1.99 -24.02
N THR A 54 6.84 3.22 -23.90
CA THR A 54 6.33 4.19 -22.92
C THR A 54 4.95 4.70 -23.29
N LYS A 55 4.54 4.69 -24.56
CA LYS A 55 3.23 5.21 -24.98
C LYS A 55 2.09 4.29 -24.54
N GLU A 56 2.24 2.99 -24.77
CA GLU A 56 1.26 2.00 -24.31
C GLU A 56 1.13 2.04 -22.79
N ARG A 57 2.27 2.12 -22.08
CA ARG A 57 2.29 2.26 -20.63
C ARG A 57 1.61 3.55 -20.15
N ASP A 58 1.84 4.68 -20.79
CA ASP A 58 1.25 5.96 -20.38
C ASP A 58 -0.27 5.99 -20.62
N ILE A 59 -0.75 5.35 -21.69
CA ILE A 59 -2.20 5.15 -21.94
C ILE A 59 -2.78 4.26 -20.84
N PHE A 60 -2.13 3.13 -20.58
CA PHE A 60 -2.56 2.18 -19.56
C PHE A 60 -2.61 2.81 -18.16
N VAL A 61 -1.60 3.61 -17.79
CA VAL A 61 -1.56 4.32 -16.50
C VAL A 61 -2.75 5.26 -16.35
N LYS A 62 -3.21 5.91 -17.42
CA LYS A 62 -4.41 6.76 -17.39
C LYS A 62 -5.70 5.96 -17.19
N GLU A 63 -5.82 4.82 -17.85
CA GLU A 63 -6.96 3.92 -17.66
C GLU A 63 -6.99 3.33 -16.24
N LEU A 64 -5.82 2.97 -15.73
CA LEU A 64 -5.65 2.53 -14.35
C LEU A 64 -5.98 3.66 -13.37
N GLU A 65 -5.57 4.90 -13.63
CA GLU A 65 -5.93 6.06 -12.81
C GLU A 65 -7.47 6.24 -12.75
N ALA A 66 -8.15 6.08 -13.89
CA ALA A 66 -9.61 6.17 -13.93
C ALA A 66 -10.27 5.09 -13.07
N ARG A 67 -9.76 3.86 -13.09
CA ARG A 67 -10.22 2.76 -12.21
C ARG A 67 -9.97 3.06 -10.73
N VAL A 68 -8.77 3.53 -10.39
CA VAL A 68 -8.39 3.89 -9.01
C VAL A 68 -9.29 5.02 -8.48
N LYS A 69 -9.66 5.99 -9.32
CA LYS A 69 -10.56 7.09 -8.94
C LYS A 69 -11.98 6.67 -8.58
N VAL A 70 -12.44 5.50 -9.03
CA VAL A 70 -13.74 4.95 -8.61
C VAL A 70 -13.74 4.64 -7.11
N LEU A 71 -12.62 4.14 -6.58
CA LEU A 71 -12.46 3.78 -5.17
C LEU A 71 -11.87 4.92 -4.34
N TRP A 72 -10.96 5.70 -4.92
CA TRP A 72 -10.30 6.84 -4.29
C TRP A 72 -10.46 8.09 -5.18
N PRO A 73 -11.57 8.83 -5.08
CA PRO A 73 -11.86 9.97 -5.96
C PRO A 73 -10.82 11.09 -5.94
N ASN A 74 -10.12 11.24 -4.81
CA ASN A 74 -9.07 12.24 -4.62
C ASN A 74 -7.68 11.72 -4.99
N SER A 75 -7.59 10.56 -5.65
CA SER A 75 -6.32 10.00 -6.07
C SER A 75 -5.78 10.66 -7.33
N SER A 76 -4.46 10.78 -7.42
CA SER A 76 -3.76 11.26 -8.60
C SER A 76 -2.53 10.43 -8.90
N PHE A 77 -2.19 10.28 -10.18
CA PHE A 77 -0.94 9.67 -10.58
C PHE A 77 0.27 10.39 -9.94
N SER A 78 1.23 9.61 -9.45
CA SER A 78 2.48 10.11 -8.88
C SER A 78 3.68 9.72 -9.72
N SER A 79 3.93 8.41 -9.90
CA SER A 79 5.10 7.94 -10.63
C SER A 79 4.96 6.50 -11.11
N VAL A 80 5.72 6.16 -12.16
CA VAL A 80 6.04 4.78 -12.54
C VAL A 80 7.55 4.59 -12.37
N SER A 81 7.98 3.54 -11.69
CA SER A 81 9.40 3.27 -11.55
C SER A 81 9.71 1.79 -11.39
N CYS A 82 10.77 1.33 -12.06
CA CYS A 82 11.31 -0.02 -11.94
C CYS A 82 12.66 0.01 -11.22
N GLY A 83 12.85 -0.88 -10.26
CA GLY A 83 14.13 -1.01 -9.57
C GLY A 83 14.13 -2.11 -8.51
N ASN A 84 15.32 -2.63 -8.23
CA ASN A 84 15.50 -3.75 -7.29
C ASN A 84 15.70 -3.29 -5.84
N HIS A 85 15.73 -1.98 -5.59
CA HIS A 85 15.88 -1.41 -4.26
C HIS A 85 14.53 -1.05 -3.65
N VAL A 86 14.46 -1.18 -2.33
CA VAL A 86 13.32 -0.71 -1.53
C VAL A 86 13.23 0.81 -1.67
N ARG A 87 12.06 1.30 -2.07
CA ARG A 87 11.74 2.71 -2.23
C ARG A 87 10.54 3.06 -1.37
N GLU A 88 10.47 4.34 -0.99
CA GLU A 88 9.35 4.88 -0.24
C GLU A 88 8.58 5.90 -1.07
N SER A 89 7.25 5.83 -1.00
CA SER A 89 6.35 6.82 -1.56
C SER A 89 6.39 8.10 -0.75
N LYS A 90 6.39 9.24 -1.45
CA LYS A 90 6.28 10.57 -0.83
C LYS A 90 4.83 10.94 -0.48
N CYS A 91 3.85 10.11 -0.85
CA CYS A 91 2.45 10.36 -0.54
C CYS A 91 2.18 10.11 0.96
N GLU A 92 1.29 10.90 1.56
CA GLU A 92 0.78 10.60 2.91
C GLU A 92 0.03 9.27 2.92
N ARG A 93 -0.82 9.06 1.91
CA ARG A 93 -1.48 7.79 1.61
C ARG A 93 -1.15 7.34 0.19
N ALA A 94 -0.37 6.27 0.09
CA ALA A 94 0.08 5.71 -1.18
C ALA A 94 -0.76 4.49 -1.57
N ILE A 95 -1.18 4.44 -2.83
CA ILE A 95 -1.77 3.27 -3.47
C ILE A 95 -0.74 2.78 -4.47
N VAL A 96 -0.15 1.63 -4.20
CA VAL A 96 0.95 1.07 -5.00
C VAL A 96 0.46 -0.14 -5.75
N PHE A 97 0.72 -0.19 -7.05
CA PHE A 97 0.47 -1.36 -7.87
C PHE A 97 1.80 -1.99 -8.24
N SER A 98 2.04 -3.19 -7.71
CA SER A 98 3.23 -3.98 -7.98
C SER A 98 3.05 -4.78 -9.26
N SER A 99 4.11 -4.78 -10.04
CA SER A 99 4.24 -5.59 -11.21
C SER A 99 5.59 -6.31 -11.19
N GLU A 100 5.80 -7.15 -10.20
CA GLU A 100 6.94 -8.07 -10.16
C GLU A 100 6.58 -9.39 -10.84
N SER A 101 7.54 -10.06 -11.49
CA SER A 101 7.31 -11.27 -12.29
C SER A 101 6.48 -12.36 -11.61
N ASN A 102 6.60 -12.46 -10.28
CA ASN A 102 5.87 -13.44 -9.45
C ASN A 102 4.79 -12.81 -8.57
N ASP A 103 4.68 -11.47 -8.55
CA ASP A 103 3.76 -10.74 -7.69
C ASP A 103 3.14 -9.58 -8.47
N CYS A 104 1.95 -9.84 -9.01
CA CYS A 104 1.13 -8.86 -9.72
C CYS A 104 -0.07 -8.58 -8.83
N GLY A 105 -0.06 -7.42 -8.19
CA GLY A 105 -1.07 -7.10 -7.20
C GLY A 105 -0.95 -5.69 -6.67
N GLU A 106 -1.97 -5.29 -5.96
CA GLU A 106 -2.05 -4.03 -5.24
C GLU A 106 -1.45 -4.12 -3.84
N TRP A 107 -0.88 -3.01 -3.40
CA TRP A 107 -0.35 -2.85 -2.06
C TRP A 107 -0.69 -1.45 -1.55
N LEU A 108 -1.40 -1.39 -0.42
CA LEU A 108 -1.68 -0.14 0.27
C LEU A 108 -0.59 0.10 1.31
N GLY A 109 0.48 0.76 0.89
CA GLY A 109 1.60 1.07 1.76
C GLY A 109 2.63 1.96 1.09
N LYS A 110 3.49 2.57 1.90
CA LYS A 110 4.50 3.53 1.42
C LYS A 110 5.72 2.83 0.81
N TRP A 111 6.02 1.61 1.22
CA TRP A 111 7.25 0.91 0.85
C TRP A 111 7.02 -0.08 -0.28
N PHE A 112 7.92 -0.11 -1.27
CA PHE A 112 7.79 -0.99 -2.44
C PHE A 112 9.13 -1.32 -3.13
N THR A 113 9.13 -2.41 -3.89
CA THR A 113 10.23 -2.90 -4.75
C THR A 113 9.71 -3.23 -6.15
N GLY A 114 10.61 -3.52 -7.09
CA GLY A 114 10.22 -3.99 -8.43
C GLY A 114 9.73 -2.90 -9.38
N CYS A 115 8.92 -3.28 -10.37
CA CYS A 115 8.23 -2.33 -11.23
C CYS A 115 6.91 -1.95 -10.59
N VAL A 116 6.74 -0.67 -10.26
CA VAL A 116 5.51 -0.19 -9.63
C VAL A 116 4.94 1.05 -10.28
N VAL A 117 3.63 1.17 -10.16
CA VAL A 117 2.87 2.40 -10.34
C VAL A 117 2.42 2.90 -8.98
N VAL A 118 2.55 4.21 -8.75
CA VAL A 118 2.13 4.85 -7.49
C VAL A 118 1.08 5.92 -7.77
N PHE A 119 -0.02 5.86 -7.04
CA PHE A 119 -1.01 6.93 -6.93
C PHE A 119 -1.00 7.49 -5.51
N CYS A 120 -1.15 8.81 -5.38
CA CYS A 120 -1.35 9.46 -4.08
C CYS A 120 -2.84 9.71 -3.87
N ASP A 121 -3.40 9.30 -2.72
CA ASP A 121 -4.72 9.73 -2.27
C ASP A 121 -4.58 10.93 -1.33
N HIS A 122 -5.14 12.07 -1.72
CA HIS A 122 -5.04 13.34 -0.97
C HIS A 122 -6.14 13.50 0.08
N LYS A 123 -6.94 12.46 0.34
CA LYS A 123 -7.94 12.52 1.40
C LYS A 123 -7.24 12.63 2.76
N HIS A 124 -7.39 13.77 3.42
CA HIS A 124 -7.04 13.90 4.83
C HIS A 124 -7.82 12.88 5.64
N VAL A 125 -7.11 11.90 6.21
CA VAL A 125 -7.66 11.07 7.26
C VAL A 125 -7.67 11.95 8.50
N LEU A 126 -8.86 12.35 8.95
CA LEU A 126 -9.00 12.95 10.28
C LEU A 126 -8.58 11.86 11.27
N ALA A 127 -7.36 12.00 11.79
CA ALA A 127 -6.82 11.19 12.88
C ALA A 127 -7.51 11.55 14.20
#